data_AF-A5DV02-F1
#
_entry.id   AF-A5DV02-F1
#
_cell.length_a   1.000
_cell.length_b   1.000
_cell.length_c   1.000
_cell.angle_alpha   90.00
_cell.angle_beta   90.00
_cell.angle_gamma   90.00
#
_symmetry.space_group_name_H-M   'P 1'
#
loop_
_entity.id
_entity.type
_entity.pdbx_description
1 polymer ?
#
loop_
_entity_poly.entity_id
_entity_poly.type
_entity_poly.pdbx_seq_one_letter_code
_entity_poly.pdbx_strand_id
1 'polypeptide(L)'
;MSKTKKWTVHEKRPTEPRWFTHNGHFDTDPTSMKKNGAGRNNWGQPGDEMDKSEIKMFNKSSGRRNSNHDVNQDRMNQLSASIDASLTS
;
A
#
# COMPACT_ATOMS: atom_id res chain seq x y z
N MET A 1 52.75 -33.43 -27.93
CA MET A 1 51.30 -33.11 -28.05
C MET A 1 50.95 -32.09 -26.97
N SER A 2 50.90 -30.80 -27.31
CA SER A 2 50.59 -29.73 -26.35
C SER A 2 49.08 -29.72 -26.04
N LYS A 3 48.74 -29.79 -24.75
CA LYS A 3 47.34 -29.78 -24.29
C LYS A 3 46.79 -28.36 -24.43
N THR A 4 45.88 -28.13 -25.36
CA THR A 4 45.24 -26.83 -25.54
C THR A 4 44.27 -26.55 -24.39
N LYS A 5 44.39 -25.37 -23.77
CA LYS A 5 43.44 -24.89 -22.75
C LYS A 5 42.07 -24.67 -23.42
N LYS A 6 41.08 -25.41 -22.94
CA LYS A 6 39.69 -25.34 -23.40
C LYS A 6 39.10 -23.98 -23.00
N TRP A 7 38.28 -23.41 -23.87
CA TRP A 7 37.56 -22.13 -23.67
C TRP A 7 36.43 -22.17 -22.63
N THR A 8 36.27 -23.24 -21.87
CA THR A 8 35.21 -23.38 -20.87
C THR A 8 35.72 -23.06 -19.47
N VAL A 9 36.34 -21.91 -19.28
CA VAL A 9 36.42 -21.30 -17.96
C VAL A 9 35.22 -20.38 -17.88
N HIS A 10 34.09 -20.92 -17.41
CA HIS A 10 33.00 -20.10 -16.89
C HIS A 10 33.56 -19.42 -15.64
N GLU A 11 34.19 -18.26 -15.82
CA GLU A 11 34.49 -17.39 -14.69
C GLU A 11 33.18 -17.19 -13.94
N LYS A 12 33.22 -17.57 -12.66
CA LYS A 12 32.13 -17.63 -11.68
C LYS A 12 30.95 -16.76 -12.10
N ARG A 13 29.96 -17.36 -12.77
CA ARG A 13 28.60 -16.81 -12.66
C ARG A 13 28.29 -16.78 -11.17
N PRO A 14 27.75 -15.67 -10.63
CA PRO A 14 27.23 -15.68 -9.28
C PRO A 14 26.35 -16.94 -9.14
N THR A 15 26.61 -17.73 -8.09
CA THR A 15 25.84 -18.95 -7.79
C THR A 15 24.35 -18.68 -7.62
N GLU A 16 24.00 -17.41 -7.42
CA GLU A 16 22.65 -16.92 -7.23
C GLU A 16 22.01 -16.43 -8.55
N PRO A 17 20.82 -16.94 -8.91
CA PRO A 17 20.10 -16.48 -10.09
C PRO A 17 19.69 -15.01 -9.95
N ARG A 18 20.07 -14.18 -10.95
CA ARG A 18 19.90 -12.71 -10.97
C ARG A 18 18.46 -12.20 -10.78
N TRP A 19 17.46 -13.03 -11.07
CA TRP A 19 16.06 -12.61 -11.13
C TRP A 19 15.19 -13.17 -9.99
N PHE A 20 15.73 -14.04 -9.12
CA PHE A 20 14.93 -14.76 -8.13
C PHE A 20 15.50 -14.71 -6.71
N THR A 21 16.62 -14.01 -6.50
CA THR A 21 17.33 -14.02 -5.21
C THR A 21 17.13 -12.75 -4.41
N HIS A 22 17.06 -11.58 -5.08
CA HIS A 22 16.87 -10.30 -4.41
C HIS A 22 15.93 -9.36 -5.17
N ASN A 23 15.06 -8.71 -4.40
CA ASN A 23 14.28 -7.57 -4.87
C ASN A 23 15.13 -6.30 -4.70
N GLY A 24 16.01 -5.98 -5.66
CA GLY A 24 16.77 -4.71 -5.64
C GLY A 24 18.29 -4.87 -5.52
N HIS A 25 18.96 -3.79 -5.10
CA HIS A 25 20.42 -3.76 -4.93
C HIS A 25 20.82 -4.55 -3.68
N PHE A 26 22.09 -5.01 -3.63
CA PHE A 26 22.65 -5.60 -2.42
C PHE A 26 22.49 -4.60 -1.26
N ASP A 27 22.08 -5.08 -0.07
CA ASP A 27 21.69 -4.30 1.11
C ASP A 27 20.37 -3.50 1.05
N THR A 28 19.51 -3.75 0.06
CA THR A 28 18.14 -3.18 0.05
C THR A 28 17.16 -4.13 0.73
N ASP A 29 16.33 -3.58 1.63
CA ASP A 29 15.26 -4.34 2.29
C ASP A 29 14.21 -4.79 1.25
N PRO A 30 13.99 -6.11 1.08
CA PRO A 30 13.05 -6.64 0.08
C PRO A 30 11.58 -6.31 0.40
N THR A 31 11.27 -5.87 1.62
CA THR A 31 9.93 -5.46 2.05
C THR A 31 9.70 -3.96 1.94
N SER A 32 10.76 -3.19 1.67
CA SER A 32 10.64 -1.75 1.54
C SER A 32 9.83 -1.35 0.29
N MET A 33 8.97 -0.36 0.45
CA MET A 33 8.21 0.23 -0.64
C MET A 33 8.76 1.61 -1.01
N LYS A 34 8.65 1.99 -2.29
CA LYS A 34 9.15 3.28 -2.78
C LYS A 34 8.55 4.44 -1.97
N LYS A 35 9.41 5.29 -1.40
CA LYS A 35 9.04 6.46 -0.58
C LYS A 35 8.14 6.11 0.62
N ASN A 36 8.24 4.89 1.16
CA ASN A 36 7.39 4.42 2.27
C ASN A 36 5.88 4.61 2.00
N GLY A 37 5.44 4.42 0.75
CA GLY A 37 4.02 4.54 0.41
C GLY A 37 3.55 5.97 0.12
N ALA A 38 4.44 6.97 0.21
CA ALA A 38 4.09 8.33 -0.19
C ALA A 38 4.09 8.54 -1.71
N GLY A 39 3.34 9.55 -2.15
CA GLY A 39 3.36 10.09 -3.49
C GLY A 39 2.17 9.68 -4.37
N ARG A 40 2.05 10.37 -5.51
CA ARG A 40 1.00 10.13 -6.51
C ARG A 40 1.10 8.67 -6.99
N ASN A 41 -0.02 7.94 -6.94
CA ASN A 41 -0.16 6.50 -7.25
C ASN A 41 0.28 5.49 -6.18
N ASN A 42 0.61 5.93 -4.96
CA ASN A 42 0.71 5.04 -3.80
C ASN A 42 -0.48 5.26 -2.83
N TRP A 43 -0.62 4.36 -1.84
CA TRP A 43 -1.72 4.36 -0.86
C TRP A 43 -1.60 5.43 0.23
N GLY A 44 -0.52 6.19 0.27
CA GLY A 44 -0.25 7.19 1.30
C GLY A 44 0.65 6.66 2.41
N GLN A 45 0.97 7.55 3.36
CA GLN A 45 1.70 7.21 4.57
C GLN A 45 0.76 7.18 5.78
N PRO A 46 1.09 6.42 6.83
CA PRO A 46 0.38 6.51 8.11
C PRO A 46 0.41 7.98 8.59
N GLY A 47 -0.76 8.56 8.85
CA GLY A 47 -0.90 9.98 9.23
C GLY A 47 -1.10 10.98 8.08
N ASP A 48 -1.04 10.54 6.82
CA ASP A 48 -1.51 11.30 5.64
C ASP A 48 -3.00 11.05 5.35
N GLU A 49 -3.69 10.41 6.29
CA GLU A 49 -5.12 10.14 6.24
C GLU A 49 -5.88 11.45 6.43
N MET A 50 -6.74 11.81 5.48
CA MET A 50 -7.54 13.03 5.61
C MET A 50 -8.50 12.91 6.79
N ASP A 51 -8.56 13.96 7.60
CA ASP A 51 -9.48 14.03 8.72
C ASP A 51 -10.94 13.99 8.24
N LYS A 52 -11.84 13.44 9.07
CA LYS A 52 -13.27 13.32 8.73
C LYS A 52 -13.91 14.67 8.36
N SER A 53 -13.39 15.78 8.87
CA SER A 53 -13.79 17.15 8.53
C SER A 53 -13.39 17.54 7.09
N GLU A 54 -12.24 17.08 6.63
CA GLU A 54 -11.65 17.38 5.32
C GLU A 54 -12.31 16.54 4.21
N ILE A 55 -12.67 15.29 4.51
CA ILE A 55 -13.43 14.40 3.62
C ILE A 55 -14.80 15.03 3.28
N LYS A 56 -15.46 15.66 4.27
CA LYS A 56 -16.73 16.38 4.05
C LYS A 56 -16.59 17.58 3.11
N MET A 57 -15.41 18.17 2.96
CA MET A 57 -15.18 19.27 2.01
C MET A 57 -14.89 18.75 0.60
N PHE A 58 -14.11 17.69 0.46
CA PHE A 58 -13.79 17.10 -0.85
C PHE A 58 -14.99 16.39 -1.51
N ASN A 59 -15.85 15.75 -0.72
CA ASN A 59 -17.03 15.06 -1.24
C ASN A 59 -18.19 15.99 -1.65
N LYS A 60 -18.15 17.28 -1.28
CA LYS A 60 -19.17 18.27 -1.68
C LYS A 60 -19.12 18.63 -3.17
N SER A 61 -17.98 18.44 -3.83
CA SER A 61 -17.83 18.72 -5.26
C SER A 61 -18.38 17.62 -6.17
N SER A 62 -18.70 16.43 -5.65
CA SER A 62 -19.18 15.31 -6.46
C SER A 62 -20.66 15.04 -6.23
N GLY A 63 -21.52 15.89 -6.81
CA GLY A 63 -22.98 15.70 -6.80
C GLY A 63 -23.49 14.49 -7.59
N ARG A 64 -22.62 13.55 -7.97
CA ARG A 64 -22.95 12.39 -8.82
C ARG A 64 -22.14 11.16 -8.40
N ARG A 65 -22.50 10.52 -7.27
CA ARG A 65 -22.55 9.03 -7.07
C ARG A 65 -22.32 8.50 -5.64
N ASN A 66 -21.97 9.30 -4.61
CA ASN A 66 -21.70 8.75 -3.26
C ASN A 66 -22.63 9.25 -2.13
N SER A 67 -23.71 9.99 -2.43
CA SER A 67 -24.57 10.57 -1.38
C SER A 67 -25.33 9.55 -0.54
N ASN A 68 -25.55 8.32 -1.03
CA ASN A 68 -26.37 7.34 -0.32
C ASN A 68 -25.58 6.54 0.72
N HIS A 69 -24.29 6.26 0.47
CA HIS A 69 -23.51 5.43 1.38
C HIS A 69 -23.18 6.17 2.68
N ASP A 70 -22.69 7.41 2.56
CA ASP A 70 -22.31 8.23 3.71
C ASP A 70 -23.54 8.58 4.57
N VAL A 71 -24.66 8.95 3.95
CA VAL A 71 -25.92 9.23 4.66
C VAL A 71 -26.46 7.98 5.34
N ASN A 72 -26.36 6.81 4.71
CA ASN A 72 -26.78 5.56 5.33
C ASN A 72 -25.88 5.19 6.52
N GLN A 73 -24.56 5.38 6.39
CA GLN A 73 -23.63 5.15 7.49
C GLN A 73 -23.94 6.05 8.69
N ASP A 74 -24.20 7.34 8.47
CA ASP A 74 -24.57 8.27 9.53
C ASP A 74 -25.89 7.86 10.23
N ARG A 75 -26.89 7.43 9.46
CA ARG A 75 -28.14 6.90 10.01
C ARG A 75 -27.92 5.65 10.87
N MET A 76 -27.07 4.72 10.42
CA MET A 76 -26.74 3.51 11.18
C MET A 76 -25.99 3.83 12.48
N ASN A 77 -25.08 4.80 12.45
CA ASN A 77 -24.35 5.26 13.63
C ASN A 77 -25.31 5.87 14.66
N GLN A 78 -26.26 6.70 14.22
CA GLN A 78 -27.28 7.31 15.10
C GLN A 78 -28.19 6.25 15.75
N LEU A 79 -28.61 5.24 14.97
CA LEU A 79 -29.41 4.13 15.49
C LEU A 79 -28.64 3.37 16.57
N SER A 80 -27.37 3.05 16.31
CA SER A 80 -26.51 2.34 17.27
C SER A 80 -26.38 3.13 18.57
N ALA A 81 -26.11 4.44 18.49
CA ALA A 81 -26.02 5.30 19.65
C ALA A 81 -27.33 5.39 20.45
N SER A 82 -28.49 5.39 19.77
CA SER A 82 -29.80 5.38 20.44
C SER A 82 -30.08 4.07 21.17
N ILE A 83 -29.64 2.94 20.60
CA ILE A 83 -29.74 1.61 21.23
C ILE A 83 -28.85 1.58 22.47
N ASP A 84 -27.60 2.02 22.35
CA ASP A 84 -26.66 2.06 23.47
C ASP A 84 -27.17 2.95 24.61
N ALA A 85 -27.77 4.10 24.29
CA ALA A 85 -28.40 4.98 25.29
C ALA A 85 -29.58 4.30 25.99
N SER A 86 -30.40 3.52 25.26
CA SER A 86 -31.53 2.78 25.84
C SER A 86 -31.12 1.57 26.70
N LEU A 87 -29.95 0.99 26.45
CA LEU A 87 -29.42 -0.15 27.21
C LEU A 87 -28.67 0.28 28.48
N THR A 88 -28.25 1.54 28.54
CA THR A 88 -27.52 2.12 29.68
C THR A 88 -28.40 2.94 30.62
N SER A 89 -29.64 3.24 30.24
CA SER A 89 -30.70 3.85 31.07
C SER A 89 -31.53 2.80 31.79
#